data_AF-A0A1I3L2Y7-F1
#
_entry.id   AF-A0A1I3L2Y7-F1
#
_cell.length_a   1.000
_cell.length_b   1.000
_cell.length_c   1.000
_cell.angle_alpha   90.00
_cell.angle_beta   90.00
_cell.angle_gamma   90.00
#
_symmetry.space_group_name_H-M   'P 1'
#
loop_
_entity.id
_entity.type
_entity.pdbx_description
1 polymer ?
#
loop_
_entity_poly.entity_id
_entity_poly.type
_entity_poly.pdbx_seq_one_letter_code
_entity_poly.pdbx_strand_id
1 'polypeptide(L)'
;MSVTPQNNSASPFQYVPVPNEHVPAVLAFIAERLAPQGSTASTVDSVRTVDPTPPDLSADAPRDDWTDEKLIDFLKMGTKSSKTVIQMLDHLSANPGKDAALSTRELADALGVSYSVMKNVPTQMGRSLGARFPGCSAPYWGLWGTAHFNPSRSNEMYFTVTPERAEQWKRLRG
;
A
#
# COMPACT_ATOMS: atom_id res chain seq x y z
N MET A 1 -11.83 1.70 34.03
CA MET A 1 -10.81 0.65 34.10
C MET A 1 -9.48 1.28 33.73
N SER A 2 -8.59 1.46 34.70
CA SER A 2 -7.25 2.00 34.45
C SER A 2 -6.31 0.82 34.21
N VAL A 3 -5.80 0.69 33.00
CA VAL A 3 -4.78 -0.32 32.67
C VAL A 3 -3.43 0.29 33.00
N THR A 4 -2.82 -0.13 34.11
CA THR A 4 -1.46 0.26 34.47
C THR A 4 -0.50 -0.84 34.00
N PRO A 5 0.27 -0.65 32.93
CA PRO A 5 1.32 -1.60 32.57
C PRO A 5 2.52 -1.47 33.52
N GLN A 6 3.13 -2.62 33.83
CA GLN A 6 4.32 -2.74 34.67
C GLN A 6 5.51 -2.02 34.03
N ASN A 7 6.09 -1.06 34.75
CA ASN A 7 7.20 -0.23 34.29
C ASN A 7 8.48 -1.09 34.26
N ASN A 8 8.86 -1.58 33.07
CA ASN A 8 10.07 -2.36 32.89
C ASN A 8 11.21 -1.41 32.52
N SER A 9 12.19 -1.26 33.42
CA SER A 9 13.22 -0.20 33.47
C SER A 9 14.28 -0.23 32.36
N ALA A 10 13.94 -0.62 31.13
CA ALA A 10 14.88 -0.75 30.00
C ALA A 10 14.52 0.09 28.76
N SER A 11 13.55 1.00 28.86
CA SER A 11 13.19 1.90 27.75
C SER A 11 13.58 3.34 28.06
N PRO A 12 14.19 4.10 27.13
CA PRO A 12 14.51 5.52 27.32
C PRO A 12 13.26 6.42 27.35
N PHE A 13 12.07 5.82 27.28
CA PHE A 13 10.78 6.50 27.24
C PHE A 13 10.02 6.27 28.53
N GLN A 14 9.59 7.36 29.16
CA GLN A 14 8.76 7.34 30.35
C GLN A 14 7.28 7.41 29.93
N TYR A 15 6.49 6.45 30.40
CA TYR A 15 5.04 6.48 30.23
C TYR A 15 4.43 7.47 31.22
N VAL A 16 3.80 8.52 30.68
CA VAL A 16 3.08 9.53 31.46
C VAL A 16 1.57 9.36 31.17
N PRO A 17 0.74 9.05 32.18
CA PRO A 17 -0.70 8.95 31.98
C PRO A 17 -1.28 10.33 31.69
N VAL A 18 -2.03 10.44 30.58
CA VAL A 18 -2.70 11.67 30.17
C VAL A 18 -4.19 11.55 30.49
N PRO A 19 -4.79 12.50 31.23
CA PRO A 19 -6.24 12.57 31.43
C PRO A 19 -6.98 12.60 30.08
N ASN A 20 -8.10 11.88 29.98
CA ASN A 20 -8.83 11.69 28.71
C ASN A 20 -9.21 13.00 28.01
N GLU A 21 -9.51 14.05 28.79
CA GLU A 21 -9.85 15.39 28.29
C GLU A 21 -8.70 16.09 27.56
N HIS A 22 -7.45 15.69 27.81
CA HIS A 22 -6.26 16.27 27.21
C HIS A 22 -5.67 15.43 26.06
N VAL A 23 -6.20 14.23 25.81
CA VAL A 23 -5.75 13.35 24.72
C VAL A 23 -5.78 14.06 23.34
N PRO A 24 -6.85 14.80 22.96
CA PRO A 24 -6.87 15.51 21.68
C PRO A 24 -5.76 16.57 21.57
N ALA A 25 -5.49 17.29 22.65
CA ALA A 25 -4.46 18.33 22.68
C ALA A 25 -3.04 17.75 22.57
N VAL A 26 -2.78 16.62 23.24
CA VAL A 26 -1.49 15.92 23.13
C VAL A 26 -1.27 15.37 21.72
N LEU A 27 -2.30 14.80 21.09
CA LEU A 27 -2.21 14.33 19.71
C LEU A 27 -1.97 15.48 18.73
N ALA A 28 -2.62 16.63 18.91
CA ALA A 28 -2.38 17.83 18.11
C ALA A 28 -0.94 18.34 18.26
N PHE A 29 -0.43 18.39 19.50
CA PHE A 29 0.95 18.80 19.78
C PHE A 29 2.00 17.86 19.17
N ILE A 30 1.76 16.55 19.21
CA ILE A 30 2.65 15.56 18.57
C ILE A 30 2.63 15.74 17.04
N ALA A 31 1.45 15.96 16.45
CA ALA A 31 1.32 16.20 15.01
C ALA A 31 2.06 17.46 14.57
N GLU A 32 1.97 18.55 15.34
CA GLU A 32 2.69 19.81 15.10
C GLU A 32 4.23 19.61 15.17
N ARG A 33 4.70 18.79 16.10
CA ARG A 33 6.14 18.51 16.28
C ARG A 33 6.71 17.54 15.25
N LEU A 34 5.88 16.65 14.70
CA LEU A 34 6.27 15.70 13.66
C LEU A 34 6.10 16.27 12.24
N ALA A 35 5.41 17.39 12.09
CA ALA A 35 5.38 18.12 10.83
C ALA A 35 6.79 18.66 10.52
N PRO A 36 7.37 18.36 9.34
CA PRO A 36 8.68 18.86 8.97
C PRO A 36 8.68 20.38 8.97
N GLN A 37 9.64 20.99 9.69
CA GLN A 37 9.80 22.43 9.74
C GLN A 37 10.08 22.98 8.34
N GLY A 38 9.04 23.51 7.73
CA GLY A 38 9.07 24.03 6.38
C GLY A 38 7.71 24.57 5.96
N SER A 39 7.04 25.36 6.81
CA SER A 39 6.00 26.30 6.38
C SER A 39 5.68 27.27 7.51
N THR A 40 6.39 28.40 7.50
CA THR A 40 5.93 29.63 8.12
C THR A 40 4.68 30.13 7.40
N ALA A 41 3.70 30.51 8.21
CA ALA A 41 2.38 30.99 7.83
C ALA A 41 2.36 32.19 6.86
N SER A 42 1.30 32.28 6.06
CA SER A 42 0.64 33.55 5.73
C SER A 42 -0.80 33.32 5.24
N THR A 43 -1.74 33.86 6.01
CA THR A 43 -3.14 34.10 5.70
C THR A 43 -3.25 35.11 4.56
N VAL A 44 -3.85 34.79 3.40
CA VAL A 44 -4.74 35.68 2.62
C VAL A 44 -5.60 34.83 1.68
N ASP A 45 -6.90 35.04 1.77
CA ASP A 45 -7.95 34.87 0.78
C ASP A 45 -7.50 34.53 -0.66
N SER A 46 -7.87 33.34 -1.14
CA SER A 46 -8.01 33.07 -2.56
C SER A 46 -8.95 31.89 -2.74
N VAL A 47 -10.15 32.23 -3.19
CA VAL A 47 -10.99 31.39 -4.05
C VAL A 47 -10.08 30.73 -5.09
N ARG A 48 -9.64 29.50 -4.80
CA ARG A 48 -8.93 28.67 -5.75
C ARG A 48 -9.86 27.54 -6.10
N THR A 49 -10.57 27.77 -7.21
CA THR A 49 -11.07 26.76 -8.13
C THR A 49 -10.35 25.43 -7.88
N VAL A 50 -11.11 24.45 -7.39
CA VAL A 50 -10.66 23.06 -7.35
C VAL A 50 -10.54 22.65 -8.80
N ASP A 51 -9.37 22.91 -9.38
CA ASP A 51 -8.95 22.31 -10.62
C ASP A 51 -8.87 20.80 -10.35
N PRO A 52 -9.67 19.97 -11.01
CA PRO A 52 -9.72 18.54 -10.74
C PRO A 52 -8.53 17.90 -11.45
N THR A 53 -7.32 18.18 -10.98
CA THR A 53 -6.15 17.41 -11.41
C THR A 53 -6.36 15.99 -10.87
N PRO A 54 -6.46 14.97 -11.73
CA PRO A 54 -6.61 13.60 -11.29
C PRO A 54 -5.46 13.26 -10.34
N PRO A 55 -5.70 12.47 -9.27
CA PRO A 55 -4.62 12.00 -8.41
C PRO A 55 -3.63 11.24 -9.27
N ASP A 56 -2.51 11.91 -9.52
CA ASP A 56 -1.33 11.40 -10.17
C ASP A 56 -0.86 10.19 -9.35
N LEU A 57 -0.79 9.03 -10.00
CA LEU A 57 -0.31 7.78 -9.40
C LEU A 57 1.16 7.91 -8.94
N SER A 58 1.83 9.01 -9.27
CA SER A 58 3.25 9.25 -9.01
C SER A 58 3.59 9.54 -7.54
N ALA A 59 2.68 10.08 -6.73
CA ALA A 59 3.02 10.58 -5.38
C ALA A 59 3.05 9.51 -4.27
N ASP A 60 2.27 8.43 -4.41
CA ASP A 60 2.22 7.29 -3.48
C ASP A 60 2.69 5.98 -4.15
N ALA A 61 3.50 6.11 -5.21
CA ALA A 61 4.08 4.96 -5.88
C ALA A 61 4.95 4.19 -4.87
N PRO A 62 4.66 2.89 -4.61
CA PRO A 62 5.57 2.06 -3.84
C PRO A 62 6.94 2.14 -4.50
N ARG A 63 7.99 2.43 -3.73
CA ARG A 63 9.37 2.45 -4.26
C ARG A 63 9.60 1.18 -5.07
N ASP A 64 9.89 1.39 -6.36
CA ASP A 64 10.15 0.30 -7.29
C ASP A 64 11.59 -0.20 -7.10
N ASP A 65 11.82 -0.84 -5.95
CA ASP A 65 13.13 -1.42 -5.60
C ASP A 65 13.29 -2.86 -6.10
N TRP A 66 12.47 -3.26 -7.08
CA TRP A 66 12.42 -4.61 -7.63
C TRP A 66 13.30 -4.70 -8.87
N THR A 67 14.50 -5.23 -8.68
CA THR A 67 15.39 -5.60 -9.77
C THR A 67 14.99 -6.93 -10.39
N ASP A 68 15.50 -7.22 -11.60
CA ASP A 68 15.26 -8.47 -12.31
C ASP A 68 15.69 -9.68 -11.46
N GLU A 69 16.81 -9.57 -10.73
CA GLU A 69 17.31 -10.64 -9.85
C GLU A 69 16.34 -10.95 -8.72
N LYS A 70 15.76 -9.92 -8.08
CA LYS A 70 14.79 -10.11 -7.00
C LYS A 70 13.51 -10.75 -7.50
N LEU A 71 13.04 -10.38 -8.70
CA LEU A 71 11.87 -11.01 -9.33
C LEU A 71 12.15 -12.48 -9.67
N ILE A 72 13.34 -12.79 -10.17
CA ILE A 72 13.79 -14.17 -10.42
C ILE A 72 13.79 -14.98 -9.11
N ASP A 73 14.30 -14.42 -8.02
CA ASP A 73 14.32 -15.10 -6.72
C ASP A 73 12.90 -15.25 -6.13
N PHE A 74 12.03 -14.26 -6.35
CA PHE A 74 10.62 -14.36 -6.01
C PHE A 74 9.93 -15.50 -6.77
N LEU A 75 10.19 -15.64 -8.07
CA LEU A 75 9.69 -16.75 -8.90
C LEU A 75 10.12 -18.12 -8.35
N LYS A 76 11.33 -18.23 -7.79
CA LYS A 76 11.88 -19.47 -7.22
C LYS A 76 11.31 -19.83 -5.84
N MET A 77 10.61 -18.93 -5.15
CA MET A 77 10.15 -19.18 -3.77
C MET A 77 9.23 -20.41 -3.63
N GLY A 78 8.45 -20.73 -4.66
CA GLY A 78 7.61 -21.95 -4.72
C GLY A 78 6.49 -22.08 -3.67
N THR A 79 6.30 -21.08 -2.79
CA THR A 79 5.24 -21.08 -1.77
C THR A 79 3.85 -20.95 -2.39
N LYS A 80 2.80 -21.38 -1.68
CA LYS A 80 1.42 -21.25 -2.17
C LYS A 80 1.02 -19.79 -2.43
N SER A 81 1.41 -18.89 -1.53
CA SER A 81 1.14 -17.45 -1.66
C SER A 81 1.93 -16.83 -2.82
N SER A 82 3.21 -17.18 -2.98
CA SER A 82 4.00 -16.69 -4.12
C SER A 82 3.44 -17.20 -5.45
N LYS A 83 3.01 -18.46 -5.55
CA LYS A 83 2.34 -18.99 -6.75
C LYS A 83 1.08 -18.22 -7.12
N THR A 84 0.23 -17.92 -6.14
CA THR A 84 -0.99 -17.13 -6.35
C THR A 84 -0.66 -15.74 -6.90
N VAL A 85 0.40 -15.11 -6.36
CA VAL A 85 0.81 -13.77 -6.82
C VAL A 85 1.51 -13.80 -8.16
N ILE A 86 2.28 -14.85 -8.46
CA ILE A 86 2.84 -15.06 -9.81
C ILE A 86 1.71 -15.14 -10.84
N GLN A 87 0.65 -15.91 -10.58
CA GLN A 87 -0.52 -15.99 -11.46
C GLN A 87 -1.25 -14.64 -11.59
N MET A 88 -1.37 -13.92 -10.49
CA MET A 88 -1.91 -12.56 -10.49
C MET A 88 -1.05 -11.61 -11.34
N LEU A 89 0.28 -11.65 -11.21
CA LEU A 89 1.18 -10.80 -12.01
C LEU A 89 1.15 -11.19 -13.48
N ASP A 90 1.08 -12.48 -13.81
CA ASP A 90 0.87 -12.95 -15.19
C ASP A 90 -0.40 -12.33 -15.78
N HIS A 91 -1.50 -12.33 -15.02
CA HIS A 91 -2.78 -11.79 -15.48
C HIS A 91 -2.78 -10.26 -15.58
N LEU A 92 -2.28 -9.55 -14.56
CA LEU A 92 -2.24 -8.09 -14.53
C LEU A 92 -1.25 -7.52 -15.55
N SER A 93 -0.15 -8.23 -15.83
CA SER A 93 0.85 -7.78 -16.83
C SER A 93 0.32 -7.86 -18.26
N ALA A 94 -0.73 -8.64 -18.52
CA ALA A 94 -1.39 -8.65 -19.83
C ALA A 94 -2.04 -7.29 -20.13
N ASN A 95 -2.63 -6.64 -19.12
CA ASN A 95 -3.29 -5.34 -19.24
C ASN A 95 -2.82 -4.41 -18.09
N PRO A 96 -1.62 -3.82 -18.21
CA PRO A 96 -1.07 -2.97 -17.15
C PRO A 96 -1.80 -1.62 -17.05
N GLY A 97 -1.65 -0.96 -15.92
CA GLY A 97 -2.14 0.39 -15.68
C GLY A 97 -3.46 0.46 -14.92
N LYS A 98 -3.74 1.65 -14.41
CA LYS A 98 -4.87 1.91 -13.51
C LYS A 98 -6.23 1.65 -14.15
N ASP A 99 -6.40 1.98 -15.42
CA ASP A 99 -7.70 1.85 -16.08
C ASP A 99 -8.13 0.38 -16.22
N ALA A 100 -7.15 -0.51 -16.43
CA ALA A 100 -7.30 -1.96 -16.49
C ALA A 100 -7.22 -2.66 -15.12
N ALA A 101 -7.19 -1.90 -14.01
CA ALA A 101 -7.13 -2.48 -12.68
C ALA A 101 -8.37 -3.35 -12.40
N LEU A 102 -8.12 -4.53 -11.84
CA LEU A 102 -9.15 -5.53 -11.55
C LEU A 102 -9.48 -5.56 -10.05
N SER A 103 -10.76 -5.64 -9.72
CA SER A 103 -11.21 -5.81 -8.33
C SER A 103 -10.76 -7.15 -7.74
N THR A 104 -10.81 -7.24 -6.42
CA THR A 104 -10.55 -8.50 -5.69
C THR A 104 -11.44 -9.65 -6.18
N ARG A 105 -12.71 -9.37 -6.53
CA ARG A 105 -13.63 -10.38 -7.07
C ARG A 105 -13.26 -10.81 -8.49
N GLU A 106 -13.10 -9.85 -9.40
CA GLU A 106 -12.74 -10.12 -10.79
C GLU A 106 -11.44 -10.92 -10.88
N LEU A 107 -10.44 -10.56 -10.08
CA LEU A 107 -9.17 -11.26 -10.03
C LEU A 107 -9.30 -12.66 -9.40
N ALA A 108 -10.15 -12.84 -8.40
CA ALA A 108 -10.43 -14.16 -7.83
C ALA A 108 -11.07 -15.09 -8.87
N ASP A 109 -12.06 -14.59 -9.60
CA ASP A 109 -12.77 -15.32 -10.65
C ASP A 109 -11.83 -15.66 -11.82
N ALA A 110 -11.03 -14.69 -12.27
CA ALA A 110 -10.05 -14.88 -13.36
C ALA A 110 -8.99 -15.95 -13.03
N LEU A 111 -8.62 -16.08 -11.76
CA LEU A 111 -7.61 -17.04 -11.29
C LEU A 111 -8.22 -18.36 -10.80
N GLY A 112 -9.55 -18.50 -10.80
CA GLY A 112 -10.24 -19.69 -10.30
C GLY A 112 -10.01 -19.95 -8.80
N VAL A 113 -9.81 -18.90 -8.01
CA VAL A 113 -9.60 -18.99 -6.56
C VAL A 113 -10.74 -18.32 -5.80
N SER A 114 -10.97 -18.71 -4.54
CA SER A 114 -12.01 -18.07 -3.74
C SER A 114 -11.68 -16.60 -3.43
N TYR A 115 -12.70 -15.75 -3.33
CA TYR A 115 -12.57 -14.37 -2.87
C TYR A 115 -11.82 -14.25 -1.54
N SER A 116 -12.07 -15.17 -0.59
CA SER A 116 -11.39 -15.17 0.72
C SER A 116 -9.88 -15.38 0.60
N VAL A 117 -9.44 -16.22 -0.36
CA VAL A 117 -8.01 -16.40 -0.65
C VAL A 117 -7.45 -15.10 -1.23
N MET A 118 -8.09 -14.53 -2.25
CA MET A 118 -7.62 -13.31 -2.91
C MET A 118 -7.54 -12.11 -1.95
N LYS A 119 -8.58 -11.92 -1.12
CA LYS A 119 -8.64 -10.87 -0.09
C LYS A 119 -7.45 -10.95 0.90
N ASN A 120 -6.94 -12.14 1.18
CA ASN A 120 -5.84 -12.35 2.11
C ASN A 120 -4.45 -12.23 1.46
N VAL A 121 -4.36 -12.14 0.13
CA VAL A 121 -3.09 -12.04 -0.60
C VAL A 121 -2.23 -10.86 -0.14
N PRO A 122 -2.74 -9.63 0.04
CA PRO A 122 -1.92 -8.50 0.50
C PRO A 122 -1.28 -8.73 1.86
N THR A 123 -2.02 -9.29 2.82
CA THR A 123 -1.49 -9.59 4.15
C THR A 123 -0.45 -10.69 4.11
N GLN A 124 -0.69 -11.77 3.35
CA GLN A 124 0.27 -12.86 3.20
C GLN A 124 1.54 -12.38 2.51
N MET A 125 1.39 -11.55 1.47
CA MET A 125 2.49 -11.01 0.71
C MET A 125 3.35 -10.08 1.56
N GLY A 126 2.76 -9.15 2.30
CA GLY A 126 3.50 -8.25 3.21
C GLY A 126 4.34 -9.03 4.23
N ARG A 127 3.80 -10.14 4.77
CA ARG A 127 4.54 -11.01 5.69
C ARG A 127 5.69 -11.75 5.01
N SER A 128 5.49 -12.27 3.80
CA SER A 128 6.53 -13.02 3.09
C SER A 128 7.61 -12.13 2.50
N LEU A 129 7.26 -10.94 2.01
CA LEU A 129 8.22 -10.00 1.41
C LEU A 129 9.11 -9.35 2.46
N GLY A 130 8.53 -8.87 3.58
CA GLY A 130 9.32 -8.19 4.61
C GLY A 130 10.49 -9.04 5.14
N ALA A 131 10.33 -10.35 5.17
CA ALA A 131 11.37 -11.27 5.63
C ALA A 131 12.42 -11.62 4.55
N ARG A 132 12.07 -11.61 3.26
CA ARG A 132 12.92 -12.14 2.18
C ARG A 132 13.45 -11.09 1.22
N PHE A 133 12.74 -9.97 1.08
CA PHE A 133 13.05 -8.87 0.17
C PHE A 133 12.96 -7.55 0.95
N PRO A 134 13.90 -7.29 1.87
CA PRO A 134 13.88 -6.06 2.65
C PRO A 134 13.91 -4.84 1.71
N GLY A 135 13.04 -3.87 1.97
CA GLY A 135 12.87 -2.66 1.16
C GLY A 135 11.93 -2.83 -0.04
N CYS A 136 11.61 -4.04 -0.47
CA CYS A 136 10.65 -4.24 -1.56
C CYS A 136 9.21 -4.16 -1.05
N SER A 137 8.43 -3.33 -1.72
CA SER A 137 6.97 -3.31 -1.61
C SER A 137 6.35 -4.49 -2.36
N ALA A 138 5.02 -4.63 -2.31
CA ALA A 138 4.34 -5.63 -3.12
C ALA A 138 4.64 -5.41 -4.61
N PRO A 139 4.81 -6.47 -5.43
CA PRO A 139 5.12 -6.33 -6.86
C PRO A 139 3.91 -5.86 -7.70
N TYR A 140 2.85 -5.41 -7.03
CA TYR A 140 1.60 -4.91 -7.59
C TYR A 140 1.10 -3.75 -6.74
N TRP A 141 0.15 -3.00 -7.29
CA TRP A 141 -0.45 -1.85 -6.65
C TRP A 141 -1.86 -2.20 -6.18
N GLY A 142 -2.17 -1.85 -4.94
CA GLY A 142 -3.51 -1.96 -4.37
C GLY A 142 -4.17 -0.59 -4.32
N LEU A 143 -5.32 -0.43 -4.98
CA LEU A 143 -6.07 0.82 -5.08
C LEU A 143 -7.47 0.62 -4.52
N TRP A 144 -7.91 1.48 -3.59
CA TRP A 144 -9.30 1.49 -3.16
C TRP A 144 -10.22 2.12 -4.21
N GLY A 145 -11.28 1.41 -4.59
CA GLY A 145 -12.21 1.82 -5.65
C GLY A 145 -12.84 3.20 -5.46
N THR A 146 -13.10 3.57 -4.21
CA THR A 146 -13.74 4.84 -3.83
C THR A 146 -12.80 6.04 -3.92
N ALA A 147 -11.52 5.85 -3.56
CA ALA A 147 -10.55 6.94 -3.44
C ALA A 147 -9.73 7.17 -4.72
N HIS A 148 -9.50 6.11 -5.52
CA HIS A 148 -8.54 6.20 -6.60
C HIS A 148 -9.17 6.28 -7.99
N PHE A 149 -10.47 6.08 -8.18
CA PHE A 149 -11.09 6.07 -9.52
C PHE A 149 -12.09 7.21 -9.71
N ASN A 150 -12.19 7.71 -10.96
CA ASN A 150 -13.19 8.68 -11.38
C ASN A 150 -13.88 8.22 -12.68
N PRO A 151 -15.20 7.91 -12.67
CA PRO A 151 -16.07 7.88 -11.49
C PRO A 151 -15.63 6.84 -10.46
N SER A 152 -15.99 7.05 -9.20
CA SER A 152 -15.68 6.11 -8.11
C SER A 152 -16.23 4.72 -8.44
N ARG A 153 -15.41 3.70 -8.18
CA ARG A 153 -15.79 2.29 -8.35
C ARG A 153 -16.32 1.73 -7.02
N SER A 154 -16.74 0.46 -7.04
CA SER A 154 -17.22 -0.24 -5.84
C SER A 154 -16.19 -0.17 -4.70
N ASN A 155 -16.65 -0.18 -3.44
CA ASN A 155 -15.78 -0.09 -2.27
C ASN A 155 -15.01 -1.40 -2.01
N GLU A 156 -14.09 -1.72 -2.92
CA GLU A 156 -13.21 -2.87 -2.88
C GLU A 156 -11.79 -2.47 -3.24
N MET A 157 -10.86 -3.39 -2.96
CA MET A 157 -9.48 -3.25 -3.41
C MET A 157 -9.37 -3.72 -4.87
N TYR A 158 -8.78 -2.86 -5.69
CA TYR A 158 -8.40 -3.10 -7.07
C TYR A 158 -6.90 -3.31 -7.16
N PHE A 159 -6.48 -4.17 -8.09
CA PHE A 159 -5.09 -4.53 -8.30
C PHE A 159 -4.65 -4.16 -9.70
N THR A 160 -3.43 -3.64 -9.80
CA THR A 160 -2.78 -3.36 -11.09
C THR A 160 -1.26 -3.45 -10.96
N VAL A 161 -0.57 -3.39 -12.09
CA VAL A 161 0.88 -3.22 -12.19
C VAL A 161 1.16 -2.03 -13.10
N THR A 162 2.28 -1.34 -12.89
CA THR A 162 2.70 -0.29 -13.81
C THR A 162 3.11 -0.90 -15.16
N PRO A 163 3.07 -0.13 -16.27
CA PRO A 163 3.56 -0.60 -17.56
C PRO A 163 5.01 -1.12 -17.50
N GLU A 164 5.89 -0.42 -16.78
CA GLU A 164 7.31 -0.79 -16.65
C GLU A 164 7.46 -2.14 -15.92
N ARG A 165 6.69 -2.35 -14.86
CA ARG A 165 6.64 -3.64 -14.15
C ARG A 165 6.17 -4.76 -15.06
N ALA A 166 5.13 -4.50 -15.86
CA ALA A 166 4.58 -5.51 -16.76
C ALA A 166 5.57 -5.88 -17.87
N GLU A 167 6.29 -4.90 -18.43
CA GLU A 167 7.36 -5.15 -19.40
C GLU A 167 8.49 -5.96 -18.78
N GLN A 168 8.95 -5.58 -17.58
CA GLN A 168 9.95 -6.32 -16.83
C GLN A 168 9.49 -7.76 -16.56
N TRP A 169 8.23 -7.94 -16.15
CA TRP A 169 7.65 -9.26 -15.89
C TRP A 169 7.58 -10.11 -17.15
N LYS A 170 7.09 -9.56 -18.26
CA LYS A 170 7.04 -10.25 -19.56
C LYS A 170 8.42 -10.70 -20.01
N ARG A 171 9.43 -9.82 -19.93
CA ARG A 171 10.81 -10.15 -20.27
C ARG A 171 11.36 -11.34 -19.47
N LEU A 172 11.00 -11.45 -18.20
CA LEU A 172 11.45 -12.54 -17.32
C LEU A 172 10.67 -13.85 -17.51
N ARG A 173 9.43 -13.80 -18.00
CA ARG A 173 8.56 -14.98 -18.20
C ARG A 173 8.75 -15.65 -19.56
N GLY A 174 9.27 -14.92 -20.56
CA GLY A 174 9.45 -15.39 -21.94
C GLY A 174 8.15 -15.39 -22.73
#